data_AF-A0A519UQ04-F1
#
_entry.id   AF-A0A519UQ04-F1
#
_cell.length_a   1.000
_cell.length_b   1.000
_cell.length_c   1.000
_cell.angle_alpha   90.00
_cell.angle_beta   90.00
_cell.angle_gamma   90.00
#
_symmetry.space_group_name_H-M   'P 1'
#
loop_
_entity.id
_entity.type
_entity.pdbx_description
1 polymer ?
#
loop_
_entity_poly.entity_id
_entity_poly.type
_entity_poly.pdbx_seq_one_letter_code
_entity_poly.pdbx_strand_id
1 'polypeptide(L)'
;MLSPRLLLTGIFLLIHFLGFAQTKFELLLRSAQDSTKKEKYAGAIKILHQAKALNGKDKSYSDSVYLYLGNNYEAINKIDSSIFYYGEAVKF
;
A
#
# COMPACT_ATOMS: atom_id res chain seq x y z
N MET A 1 -32.54 18.32 13.79
CA MET A 1 -31.72 18.87 12.68
C MET A 1 -30.30 19.02 13.20
N LEU A 2 -29.31 18.34 12.60
CA LEU A 2 -27.90 18.47 13.00
C LEU A 2 -27.45 19.91 12.69
N SER A 3 -26.82 20.60 13.63
CA SER A 3 -26.40 21.99 13.38
C SER A 3 -25.34 22.01 12.27
N PRO A 4 -25.38 22.99 11.36
CA PRO A 4 -24.39 23.11 10.27
C PRO A 4 -22.94 23.15 10.78
N ARG A 5 -22.75 23.65 12.00
CA ARG A 5 -21.44 23.73 12.68
C ARG A 5 -20.89 22.35 13.06
N LEU A 6 -21.74 21.44 13.55
CA LEU A 6 -21.36 20.06 13.88
C LEU A 6 -21.04 19.24 12.62
N LEU A 7 -21.72 19.55 11.52
CA LEU A 7 -21.48 18.89 10.24
C LEU A 7 -20.12 19.32 9.64
N LEU A 8 -19.77 20.60 9.74
CA LEU A 8 -18.48 21.12 9.27
C LEU A 8 -17.29 20.58 10.07
N THR A 9 -17.39 20.51 11.39
CA THR A 9 -16.32 19.91 12.22
C THR A 9 -16.15 18.41 11.96
N GLY A 10 -17.25 17.69 11.72
CA GLY A 10 -17.20 16.28 11.33
C GLY A 10 -16.46 16.06 10.00
N ILE A 11 -16.73 16.89 9.00
CA ILE A 11 -16.04 16.83 7.69
C ILE A 11 -14.54 17.13 7.83
N PHE A 12 -14.17 18.16 8.59
CA PHE A 12 -12.76 18.51 8.80
C PHE A 12 -11.96 17.39 9.47
N LEU A 13 -12.54 16.70 10.47
CA LEU A 13 -11.90 15.56 11.12
C LEU A 13 -11.72 14.37 10.15
N LEU A 14 -12.71 14.14 9.27
CA LEU A 14 -12.67 13.08 8.25
C LEU A 14 -11.56 13.31 7.22
N ILE A 15 -11.33 14.56 6.79
CA ILE A 15 -10.28 14.91 5.82
C ILE A 15 -8.89 14.65 6.40
N HIS A 16 -8.67 14.98 7.68
CA HIS A 16 -7.38 14.71 8.35
C HIS A 16 -7.10 13.21 8.47
N PHE A 17 -8.13 12.42 8.77
CA PHE A 17 -8.00 10.97 8.90
C PHE A 17 -7.67 10.29 7.56
N LEU A 18 -8.35 10.69 6.48
CA LEU A 18 -8.12 10.15 5.14
C LEU A 18 -6.73 10.55 4.58
N GLY A 19 -6.33 11.81 4.75
CA GLY A 19 -5.02 12.29 4.29
C GLY A 19 -3.85 11.59 5.01
N PHE A 20 -3.98 11.32 6.32
CA PHE A 20 -2.94 10.67 7.11
C PHE A 20 -2.69 9.21 6.67
N ALA A 21 -3.75 8.47 6.33
CA ALA A 21 -3.63 7.09 5.84
C ALA A 21 -2.86 7.04 4.50
N GLN A 22 -3.14 7.98 3.59
CA GLN A 22 -2.45 8.10 2.31
C GLN A 22 -0.96 8.41 2.48
N THR A 23 -0.60 9.38 3.34
CA THR A 23 0.81 9.72 3.60
C THR A 23 1.59 8.52 4.17
N LYS A 24 0.96 7.74 5.06
CA LYS A 24 1.59 6.54 5.64
C LYS A 24 1.81 5.44 4.61
N PHE A 25 0.87 5.24 3.70
CA PHE A 25 1.01 4.28 2.61
C PHE A 25 2.20 4.62 1.71
N GLU A 26 2.30 5.88 1.25
CA GLU A 26 3.40 6.32 0.38
C GLU A 26 4.77 6.15 1.06
N LEU A 27 4.86 6.41 2.36
CA LEU A 27 6.08 6.20 3.15
C LEU A 27 6.48 4.71 3.18
N LEU A 28 5.54 3.81 3.38
CA LEU A 28 5.81 2.36 3.36
C LEU A 28 6.26 1.90 1.97
N LEU A 29 5.62 2.39 0.90
CA LEU A 29 5.97 2.04 -0.46
C LEU A 29 7.41 2.47 -0.80
N ARG A 30 7.78 3.71 -0.46
CA ARG A 30 9.16 4.22 -0.63
C ARG A 30 10.16 3.41 0.19
N SER A 31 9.82 3.09 1.43
CA SER A 31 10.68 2.28 2.31
C SER A 31 10.90 0.86 1.77
N ALA A 32 9.86 0.24 1.22
CA ALA A 32 9.95 -1.06 0.57
C ALA A 32 10.82 -1.00 -0.70
N GLN A 33 10.64 0.02 -1.55
CA GLN A 33 11.47 0.23 -2.73
C GLN A 33 12.95 0.42 -2.38
N ASP A 34 13.25 1.23 -1.37
CA ASP A 34 14.62 1.44 -0.90
C ASP A 34 15.24 0.15 -0.32
N SER A 35 14.43 -0.68 0.36
CA SER A 35 14.87 -1.99 0.81
C SER A 35 15.13 -2.94 -0.37
N THR A 36 14.30 -2.89 -1.41
CA THR A 36 14.45 -3.66 -2.65
C THR A 36 15.74 -3.26 -3.37
N LYS A 37 16.03 -1.96 -3.51
CA LYS A 37 17.27 -1.43 -4.11
C LYS A 37 18.53 -1.86 -3.36
N LYS A 38 18.40 -2.13 -2.06
CA LYS A 38 19.48 -2.64 -1.19
C LYS A 38 19.52 -4.16 -1.13
N GLU A 39 18.77 -4.85 -2.00
CA GLU A 39 18.65 -6.30 -2.06
C GLU A 39 18.12 -6.96 -0.78
N LYS A 40 17.50 -6.16 0.11
CA LYS A 40 16.88 -6.64 1.36
C LYS A 40 15.45 -7.11 1.09
N TYR A 41 15.30 -8.07 0.20
CA TYR A 41 14.00 -8.51 -0.33
C TYR A 41 13.04 -9.00 0.75
N ALA A 42 13.51 -9.79 1.72
CA ALA A 42 12.67 -10.26 2.83
C ALA A 42 12.10 -9.11 3.69
N GLY A 43 12.91 -8.06 3.90
CA GLY A 43 12.48 -6.85 4.60
C GLY A 43 11.48 -6.05 3.78
N ALA A 44 11.75 -5.87 2.49
CA ALA A 44 10.85 -5.20 1.55
C ALA A 44 9.47 -5.89 1.50
N ILE A 45 9.43 -7.22 1.41
CA ILE A 45 8.19 -8.01 1.44
C ILE A 45 7.38 -7.74 2.71
N LYS A 46 8.02 -7.72 3.88
CA LYS A 46 7.35 -7.43 5.15
C LYS A 46 6.71 -6.04 5.15
N ILE A 47 7.41 -5.04 4.63
CA ILE A 47 6.92 -3.65 4.54
C ILE A 47 5.74 -3.58 3.55
N LEU A 48 5.82 -4.26 2.41
CA LEU A 48 4.75 -4.30 1.41
C LEU A 48 3.47 -4.94 1.95
N HIS A 49 3.57 -5.98 2.78
CA HIS A 49 2.40 -6.54 3.47
C HIS A 49 1.75 -5.55 4.45
N GLN A 50 2.55 -4.69 5.10
CA GLN A 50 2.02 -3.61 5.93
C GLN A 50 1.32 -2.55 5.07
N ALA A 51 1.92 -2.18 3.92
CA ALA A 51 1.30 -1.24 2.98
C ALA A 51 -0.03 -1.79 2.44
N LYS A 52 -0.08 -3.08 2.10
CA LYS A 52 -1.30 -3.78 1.69
C LYS A 52 -2.42 -3.68 2.74
N ALA A 53 -2.09 -3.82 4.02
CA ALA A 53 -3.08 -3.72 5.10
C ALA A 53 -3.65 -2.30 5.30
N LEU A 54 -2.95 -1.27 4.80
CA LEU A 54 -3.38 0.12 4.84
C LEU A 54 -4.17 0.54 3.60
N ASN A 55 -4.35 -0.33 2.60
CA ASN A 55 -5.19 -0.02 1.46
C ASN A 55 -6.63 0.26 1.93
N GLY A 56 -6.94 1.56 2.04
CA GLY A 56 -8.28 2.04 1.76
C GLY A 56 -8.64 1.67 0.32
N LYS A 57 -9.93 1.71 0.00
CA LYS A 57 -10.56 1.24 -1.28
C LYS A 57 -9.97 1.79 -2.59
N ASP A 58 -8.88 2.54 -2.56
CA ASP A 58 -8.24 3.11 -3.73
C ASP A 58 -7.39 2.07 -4.45
N LYS A 59 -7.81 1.79 -5.68
CA LYS A 59 -7.38 0.65 -6.47
C LYS A 59 -5.93 0.79 -6.94
N SER A 60 -5.50 2.00 -7.29
CA SER A 60 -4.14 2.27 -7.80
C SER A 60 -3.04 1.92 -6.78
N TYR A 61 -3.33 2.06 -5.48
CA TYR A 61 -2.40 1.66 -4.41
C TYR A 61 -2.26 0.13 -4.30
N SER A 62 -3.31 -0.63 -4.61
CA SER A 62 -3.27 -2.10 -4.63
C SER A 62 -2.33 -2.62 -5.71
N ASP A 63 -2.44 -2.08 -6.92
CA ASP A 63 -1.70 -2.57 -8.09
C ASP A 63 -0.18 -2.40 -7.89
N SER A 64 0.22 -1.23 -7.38
CA SER A 64 1.63 -0.93 -7.09
C SER A 64 2.22 -1.87 -6.04
N VAL A 65 1.49 -2.14 -4.96
CA VAL A 65 1.96 -3.05 -3.89
C VAL A 65 2.09 -4.47 -4.41
N TYR A 66 1.13 -4.94 -5.20
CA TYR A 66 1.17 -6.27 -5.79
C TYR A 66 2.31 -6.43 -6.79
N LEU A 67 2.55 -5.43 -7.64
CA LEU A 67 3.70 -5.43 -8.54
C LEU A 67 5.02 -5.54 -7.77
N TYR A 68 5.23 -4.74 -6.73
CA TYR A 68 6.46 -4.82 -5.94
C TYR A 68 6.59 -6.11 -5.15
N LEU A 69 5.49 -6.70 -4.67
CA LEU A 69 5.53 -8.03 -4.07
C LEU A 69 5.98 -9.07 -5.09
N GLY A 70 5.43 -9.05 -6.30
CA GLY A 70 5.81 -9.94 -7.39
C GLY A 70 7.32 -9.88 -7.68
N ASN A 71 7.86 -8.66 -7.87
CA ASN A 71 9.28 -8.43 -8.12
C ASN A 71 10.17 -8.97 -6.98
N ASN A 72 9.79 -8.70 -5.73
CA ASN A 72 10.60 -9.12 -4.59
C ASN A 72 10.54 -10.64 -4.36
N TYR A 73 9.41 -11.29 -4.64
CA TYR A 73 9.31 -12.76 -4.58
C TYR A 73 10.08 -13.44 -5.72
N GLU A 74 10.09 -12.84 -6.91
CA GLU A 74 10.91 -13.30 -8.04
C GLU A 74 12.40 -13.24 -7.69
N ALA A 75 12.86 -12.12 -7.14
CA ALA A 75 14.25 -11.92 -6.75
C ALA A 75 14.77 -12.94 -5.72
N ILE A 76 13.89 -13.55 -4.92
CA ILE A 76 14.23 -14.63 -3.97
C ILE A 76 13.85 -16.02 -4.48
N ASN A 77 13.64 -16.16 -5.78
CA ASN A 77 13.30 -17.41 -6.48
C ASN A 77 12.01 -18.09 -5.98
N LYS A 78 11.07 -17.32 -5.42
CA LYS A 78 9.73 -17.80 -5.03
C LYS A 78 8.75 -17.54 -6.16
N ILE A 79 8.94 -18.25 -7.26
CA ILE A 79 8.25 -18.00 -8.53
C ILE A 79 6.72 -18.12 -8.42
N ASP A 80 6.21 -19.12 -7.69
CA ASP A 80 4.75 -19.28 -7.51
C ASP A 80 4.12 -18.07 -6.80
N SER A 81 4.80 -17.55 -5.78
CA SER A 81 4.34 -16.34 -5.07
C SER A 81 4.44 -15.11 -5.96
N SER A 82 5.50 -15.02 -6.78
CA SER A 82 5.67 -13.93 -7.74
C SER A 82 4.53 -13.89 -8.76
N ILE A 83 4.21 -15.02 -9.40
CA ILE A 83 3.11 -15.15 -10.36
C ILE A 83 1.78 -14.78 -9.73
N PHE A 84 1.52 -15.26 -8.50
CA PHE A 84 0.31 -14.90 -7.77
C PHE A 84 0.16 -13.38 -7.65
N TYR A 85 1.20 -12.68 -7.18
CA TYR A 85 1.12 -11.23 -6.98
C TYR A 85 1.11 -10.44 -8.28
N TYR A 86 1.82 -10.87 -9.32
CA TYR A 86 1.66 -10.25 -10.65
C TYR A 86 0.24 -10.42 -11.19
N GLY A 87 -0.37 -11.59 -11.00
CA GLY A 87 -1.76 -11.82 -11.36
C GLY A 87 -2.72 -10.90 -10.62
N GLU A 88 -2.50 -10.65 -9.33
CA GLU A 88 -3.30 -9.69 -8.56
C GLU A 88 -3.07 -8.24 -9.01
N ALA A 89 -1.87 -7.87 -9.47
CA ALA A 89 -1.54 -6.52 -9.93
C ALA A 89 -2.23 -6.15 -11.26
N VAL A 90 -2.58 -7.12 -12.10
CA VAL A 90 -3.24 -6.91 -13.40
C VAL A 90 -4.74 -7.19 -13.37
N LYS A 91 -5.28 -7.58 -12.21
CA LYS A 91 -6.72 -7.78 -12.05
C LYS A 91 -7.40 -6.41 -11.98
N PHE A 92 -7.88 -5.99 -13.15
CA PHE A 92 -8.79 -4.86 -13.45
C PHE A 92 -8.10 -3.51 -13.63
#